data_AF-A0A957H534-F1
#
_entry.id   AF-A0A957H534-F1
#
_cell.length_a   1.000
_cell.length_b   1.000
_cell.length_c   1.000
_cell.angle_alpha   90.00
_cell.angle_beta   90.00
_cell.angle_gamma   90.00
#
_symmetry.space_group_name_H-M   'P 1'
#
loop_
_entity.id
_entity.type
_entity.pdbx_description
1 polymer ?
#
loop_
_entity_poly.entity_id
_entity_poly.type
_entity_poly.pdbx_seq_one_letter_code
_entity_poly.pdbx_strand_id
1 'polypeptide(L)'
;MPSIKVYHNPRFLDYRDNHNRVVPPTAPIATVQAPDGLTDEEALSWAYAQTQHIDHAWWNNEDVRLHVRSTSVGDLLEDENGNRYVVERFGFQSWRPIVVGNAHRLSEAYHLLDAALTQADSDQSAHLVRQARDLVLHVLELEGCIGGDVPISPWPQAKPGDIVGDDQGRFQVIARKLRPKWRARRIQERLPEAQIWIDSPRSWAVLLPVEMETQP
;
A
#
# COMPACT_ATOMS: atom_id res chain seq x y z
N MET A 1 10.20 25.47 -4.00
CA MET A 1 10.38 24.59 -2.85
C MET A 1 10.26 23.15 -3.32
N PRO A 2 11.33 22.36 -3.27
CA PRO A 2 11.27 20.97 -3.69
C PRO A 2 10.37 20.12 -2.79
N SER A 3 9.49 19.32 -3.40
CA SER A 3 8.57 18.42 -2.73
C SER A 3 9.16 17.02 -2.57
N ILE A 4 9.29 16.55 -1.33
CA ILE A 4 9.71 15.18 -1.01
C ILE A 4 8.50 14.36 -0.55
N LYS A 5 8.25 13.24 -1.22
CA LYS A 5 7.20 12.29 -0.80
C LYS A 5 7.81 11.21 0.07
N VAL A 6 7.13 10.84 1.14
CA VAL A 6 7.56 9.81 2.09
C VAL A 6 6.62 8.62 1.98
N TYR A 7 7.18 7.43 1.85
CA TYR A 7 6.46 6.18 1.65
C TYR A 7 6.85 5.17 2.73
N HIS A 8 5.83 4.61 3.39
CA HIS A 8 6.00 3.65 4.47
C HIS A 8 6.24 2.24 3.95
N ASN A 9 7.36 1.63 4.32
CA ASN A 9 7.58 0.20 4.10
C ASN A 9 6.90 -0.61 5.23
N PRO A 10 5.84 -1.38 4.94
CA PRO A 10 5.16 -2.19 5.96
C PRO A 10 6.04 -3.31 6.52
N ARG A 11 7.15 -3.65 5.85
CA ARG A 11 8.14 -4.65 6.26
C ARG A 11 9.44 -4.02 6.79
N PHE A 12 9.41 -2.76 7.20
CA PHE A 12 10.59 -2.06 7.74
C PHE A 12 11.28 -2.80 8.90
N LEU A 13 10.57 -3.56 9.74
CA LEU A 13 11.19 -4.38 10.80
C LEU A 13 12.05 -5.52 10.25
N ASP A 14 11.73 -5.99 9.05
CA ASP A 14 12.47 -7.02 8.35
C ASP A 14 13.58 -6.42 7.46
N TYR A 15 13.69 -5.09 7.42
CA TYR A 15 14.73 -4.40 6.68
C TYR A 15 16.10 -4.68 7.31
N ARG A 16 16.96 -5.35 6.54
CA ARG A 16 18.33 -5.75 6.91
C ARG A 16 19.27 -5.32 5.79
N ASP A 17 19.18 -4.05 5.41
CA ASP A 17 19.96 -3.43 4.33
C ASP A 17 19.78 -4.17 2.99
N ASN A 18 18.57 -4.74 2.81
CA ASN A 18 18.20 -5.53 1.63
C ASN A 18 17.02 -4.88 0.93
N HIS A 19 17.34 -4.16 -0.15
CA HIS A 19 16.37 -3.40 -0.94
C HIS A 19 15.26 -4.29 -1.55
N ASN A 20 15.48 -5.60 -1.72
CA ASN A 20 14.43 -6.53 -2.17
C ASN A 20 13.30 -6.72 -1.14
N ARG A 21 13.51 -6.29 0.10
CA ARG A 21 12.49 -6.30 1.17
C ARG A 21 11.70 -5.00 1.21
N VAL A 22 12.08 -4.03 0.41
CA VAL A 22 11.36 -2.77 0.23
C VAL A 22 10.47 -2.92 -1.00
N VAL A 23 9.21 -3.25 -0.75
CA VAL A 23 8.19 -3.17 -1.77
C VAL A 23 7.77 -1.70 -1.85
N PRO A 24 7.84 -1.04 -3.02
CA PRO A 24 7.36 0.32 -3.17
C PRO A 24 5.95 0.41 -2.60
N PRO A 25 5.65 1.41 -1.78
CA PRO A 25 4.28 1.68 -1.37
C PRO A 25 3.58 2.43 -2.49
N THR A 26 2.30 2.14 -2.70
CA THR A 26 1.53 2.73 -3.80
C THR A 26 1.17 4.19 -3.56
N ALA A 27 1.03 4.59 -2.29
CA ALA A 27 0.71 5.94 -1.89
C ALA A 27 1.72 6.49 -0.86
N PRO A 28 2.11 7.77 -0.98
CA PRO A 28 2.90 8.43 0.04
C PRO A 28 2.07 8.64 1.31
N ILE A 29 2.71 8.48 2.45
CA ILE A 29 2.14 8.76 3.78
C ILE A 29 2.31 10.21 4.21
N ALA A 30 3.23 10.92 3.57
CA ALA A 30 3.47 12.35 3.75
C ALA A 30 4.09 12.97 2.50
N THR A 31 3.92 14.28 2.36
CA THR A 31 4.58 15.10 1.33
C THR A 31 5.11 16.33 2.04
N VAL A 32 6.42 16.52 2.03
CA VAL A 32 7.12 17.60 2.75
C VAL A 32 7.67 18.59 1.74
N GLN A 33 7.44 19.87 1.97
CA GLN A 33 8.07 20.95 1.20
C GLN A 33 9.43 21.27 1.83
N ALA A 34 10.50 21.06 1.08
CA ALA A 34 11.84 21.45 1.49
C ALA A 34 12.14 22.90 1.07
N PRO A 35 12.90 23.66 1.89
CA PRO A 35 13.37 25.00 1.53
C PRO A 35 14.14 25.02 0.20
N ASP A 36 14.03 26.15 -0.51
CA ASP A 36 14.82 26.38 -1.73
C ASP A 36 16.32 26.53 -1.42
N GLY A 37 17.17 26.05 -2.32
CA GLY A 37 18.63 26.15 -2.20
C GLY A 37 19.31 25.02 -1.43
N LEU A 38 18.55 24.03 -0.94
CA LEU A 38 19.10 22.78 -0.42
C LEU A 38 19.58 21.87 -1.56
N THR A 39 20.66 21.13 -1.32
CA THR A 39 21.04 19.99 -2.15
C THR A 39 20.03 18.84 -2.02
N ASP A 40 20.04 17.88 -2.94
CA ASP A 40 19.14 16.72 -2.90
C ASP A 40 19.23 15.97 -1.56
N GLU A 41 20.44 15.73 -1.07
CA GLU A 41 20.67 15.04 0.21
C GLU A 41 20.19 15.85 1.42
N GLU A 42 20.34 17.18 1.38
CA GLU A 42 19.83 18.07 2.43
C GLU A 42 18.31 18.14 2.41
N ALA A 43 17.68 18.11 1.23
CA ALA A 43 16.22 18.05 1.09
C ALA A 43 15.66 16.72 1.62
N LEU A 44 16.32 15.60 1.34
CA LEU A 44 15.97 14.29 1.92
C LEU A 44 16.12 14.30 3.45
N SER A 45 17.23 14.86 3.96
CA SER A 45 17.50 15.00 5.38
C SER A 45 16.45 15.88 6.09
N TRP A 46 16.05 16.98 5.44
CA TRP A 46 14.98 17.85 5.90
C TRP A 46 13.65 17.10 6.01
N ALA A 47 13.23 16.41 4.94
CA ALA A 47 11.99 15.65 4.93
C ALA A 47 12.00 14.52 5.96
N TYR A 48 13.13 13.82 6.12
CA TYR A 48 13.31 12.82 7.17
C TYR A 48 13.14 13.44 8.56
N ALA A 49 13.84 14.54 8.86
CA ALA A 49 13.77 15.21 10.17
C ALA A 49 12.35 15.66 10.52
N GLN A 50 11.61 16.25 9.57
CA GLN A 50 10.25 16.72 9.79
C GLN A 50 9.24 15.59 10.03
N THR A 51 9.58 14.38 9.63
CA THR A 51 8.72 13.19 9.78
C THR A 51 9.21 12.26 10.90
N GLN A 52 10.24 12.66 11.66
CA GLN A 52 10.70 11.97 12.87
C GLN A 52 9.99 12.45 14.16
N HIS A 53 10.06 11.64 15.21
CA HIS A 53 9.46 11.90 16.53
C HIS A 53 10.42 12.52 17.56
N ILE A 54 11.61 12.97 17.14
CA ILE A 54 12.73 13.14 18.08
C ILE A 54 12.60 14.43 18.90
N ASP A 55 12.32 15.59 18.28
CA ASP A 55 12.32 16.89 18.98
C ASP A 55 11.02 17.69 18.85
N HIS A 56 10.27 17.48 17.77
CA HIS A 56 8.94 18.03 17.56
C HIS A 56 8.04 16.94 17.02
N ALA A 57 6.87 16.75 17.63
CA ALA A 57 5.93 15.79 17.08
C ALA A 57 5.49 16.25 15.69
N TRP A 58 5.72 15.41 14.69
CA TRP A 58 5.41 15.65 13.27
C TRP A 58 3.97 16.11 13.01
N TRP A 59 2.99 15.77 13.86
CA TRP A 59 1.61 16.29 13.75
C TRP A 59 1.47 17.79 14.04
N ASN A 60 2.52 18.44 14.55
CA ASN A 60 2.59 19.89 14.71
C ASN A 60 3.23 20.58 13.48
N ASN A 61 3.65 19.82 12.48
CA ASN A 61 4.18 20.39 11.24
C ASN A 61 3.06 20.48 10.20
N GLU A 62 2.66 21.72 9.87
CA GLU A 62 1.60 22.01 8.90
C GLU A 62 1.93 21.52 7.49
N ASP A 63 3.22 21.38 7.17
CA ASP A 63 3.70 20.84 5.90
C ASP A 63 3.59 19.30 5.83
N VAL A 64 3.33 18.62 6.95
CA VAL A 64 3.21 17.15 7.00
C VAL A 64 1.74 16.74 6.90
N ARG A 65 1.30 16.41 5.68
CA ARG A 65 0.00 15.76 5.45
C ARG A 65 0.07 14.30 5.92
N LEU A 66 -0.86 13.91 6.77
CA LEU A 66 -0.57 12.92 7.79
C LEU A 66 -1.26 11.56 7.55
N HIS A 67 -0.49 10.49 7.33
CA HIS A 67 -0.96 9.11 7.46
C HIS A 67 0.01 8.18 8.24
N VAL A 68 -0.35 7.89 9.50
CA VAL A 68 -0.04 6.67 10.28
C VAL A 68 1.19 6.62 11.21
N ARG A 69 2.40 7.11 10.88
CA ARG A 69 3.58 7.07 11.81
C ARG A 69 4.78 7.91 11.38
N SER A 70 5.80 8.02 12.23
CA SER A 70 7.13 8.52 11.82
C SER A 70 7.85 7.63 10.80
N THR A 71 8.64 8.29 9.97
CA THR A 71 9.58 7.66 9.03
C THR A 71 10.58 6.79 9.80
N SER A 72 11.08 5.73 9.18
CA SER A 72 12.01 4.78 9.81
C SER A 72 12.99 4.23 8.78
N VAL A 73 14.08 3.63 9.27
CA VAL A 73 15.00 2.87 8.42
C VAL A 73 14.23 1.82 7.61
N GLY A 74 14.48 1.76 6.31
CA GLY A 74 13.78 0.90 5.35
C GLY A 74 12.54 1.51 4.71
N ASP A 75 12.10 2.71 5.13
CA ASP A 75 11.10 3.51 4.41
C ASP A 75 11.72 4.16 3.17
N LEU A 76 10.87 4.65 2.26
CA LEU A 76 11.26 5.26 0.99
C LEU A 76 10.98 6.76 0.98
N LEU A 77 11.89 7.54 0.42
CA LEU A 77 11.69 8.94 0.05
C LEU A 77 11.76 9.04 -1.48
N GLU A 78 10.89 9.85 -2.07
CA GLU A 78 10.90 10.15 -3.51
C GLU A 78 11.07 11.65 -3.71
N ASP A 79 12.02 12.02 -4.56
CA ASP A 79 12.23 13.41 -4.96
C ASP A 79 11.21 13.84 -6.05
N GLU A 80 11.29 15.10 -6.47
CA GLU A 80 10.41 15.65 -7.51
C GLU A 80 10.61 14.99 -8.89
N ASN A 81 11.78 14.39 -9.12
CA ASN A 81 12.13 13.72 -10.36
C ASN A 81 11.66 12.26 -10.38
N GLY A 82 11.05 11.77 -9.30
CA GLY A 82 10.62 10.38 -9.16
C GLY A 82 11.75 9.42 -8.76
N ASN A 83 12.94 9.92 -8.40
CA ASN A 83 14.01 9.10 -7.87
C ASN A 83 13.66 8.67 -6.45
N ARG A 84 13.74 7.36 -6.20
CA ARG A 84 13.43 6.77 -4.90
C ARG A 84 14.70 6.44 -4.13
N TYR A 85 14.69 6.76 -2.84
CA TYR A 85 15.80 6.56 -1.90
C TYR A 85 15.30 5.80 -0.68
N VAL A 86 16.03 4.76 -0.26
CA VAL A 86 15.76 4.06 1.00
C VAL A 86 16.46 4.80 2.13
N VAL A 87 15.74 4.98 3.24
CA VAL A 87 16.33 5.43 4.51
C VAL A 87 17.22 4.33 5.06
N GLU A 88 18.51 4.61 5.14
CA GLU A 88 19.48 3.69 5.73
C GLU A 88 19.78 4.06 7.18
N ARG A 89 20.53 3.19 7.87
CA ARG A 89 21.07 3.53 9.20
C ARG A 89 21.92 4.80 9.18
N PHE A 90 22.56 5.05 8.05
CA PHE A 90 23.40 6.21 7.82
C PHE A 90 23.07 6.80 6.45
N GLY A 91 22.34 7.91 6.45
CA GLY A 91 21.97 8.63 5.24
C GLY A 91 20.92 7.89 4.39
N PHE A 92 21.03 8.08 3.08
CA PHE A 92 20.07 7.59 2.10
C PHE A 92 20.80 6.86 0.97
N GLN A 93 20.21 5.79 0.47
CA GLN A 93 20.71 5.10 -0.72
C GLN A 93 19.65 5.03 -1.80
N SER A 94 20.06 5.18 -3.06
CA SER A 94 19.14 4.97 -4.19
C SER A 94 18.50 3.58 -4.09
N TRP A 95 17.18 3.54 -4.18
CA TRP A 95 16.44 2.30 -4.15
C TRP A 95 16.74 1.48 -5.40
N ARG A 96 17.37 0.33 -5.20
CA ARG A 96 17.84 -0.59 -6.24
C ARG A 96 17.59 -2.03 -5.81
N PRO A 97 16.39 -2.58 -6.02
CA PRO A 97 16.15 -4.00 -5.76
C PRO A 97 16.98 -4.84 -6.74
N ILE A 98 17.72 -5.82 -6.21
CA ILE A 98 18.50 -6.81 -6.99
C ILE A 98 17.57 -7.80 -7.68
N VAL A 99 16.42 -8.11 -7.07
CA VAL A 99 15.41 -9.02 -7.61
C VAL A 99 14.05 -8.31 -7.59
N VAL A 100 13.55 -7.98 -8.78
CA VAL A 100 12.20 -7.44 -8.97
C VAL A 100 11.21 -8.60 -8.92
N GLY A 101 10.81 -8.98 -7.71
CA GLY A 101 9.72 -9.93 -7.49
C GLY A 101 8.35 -9.33 -7.85
N ASN A 102 7.33 -10.17 -8.02
CA ASN A 102 6.01 -9.73 -8.45
C ASN A 102 5.35 -8.70 -7.53
N ALA A 103 5.62 -8.71 -6.22
CA ALA A 103 5.18 -7.64 -5.31
C ALA A 103 5.68 -6.24 -5.73
N HIS A 104 6.91 -6.15 -6.26
CA HIS A 104 7.45 -4.88 -6.77
C HIS A 104 6.77 -4.48 -8.07
N ARG A 105 6.55 -5.45 -8.98
CA ARG A 105 5.84 -5.22 -10.25
C ARG A 105 4.41 -4.77 -10.02
N LEU A 106 3.74 -5.36 -9.04
CA LEU A 106 2.35 -5.05 -8.70
C LEU A 106 2.24 -3.64 -8.12
N SER A 107 3.15 -3.28 -7.22
CA SER A 107 3.18 -1.91 -6.71
C SER A 107 3.43 -0.88 -7.81
N GLU A 108 4.34 -1.16 -8.74
CA GLU A 108 4.63 -0.24 -9.84
C GLU A 108 3.42 -0.11 -10.77
N ALA A 109 2.72 -1.21 -11.06
CA ALA A 109 1.49 -1.19 -11.85
C ALA A 109 0.37 -0.37 -11.19
N TYR A 110 0.21 -0.47 -9.87
CA TYR A 110 -0.73 0.38 -9.12
C TYR A 110 -0.31 1.85 -9.12
N HIS A 111 0.99 2.14 -9.02
CA HIS A 111 1.47 3.51 -9.10
C HIS A 111 1.17 4.16 -10.46
N LEU A 112 1.36 3.42 -11.55
CA LEU A 112 0.99 3.86 -12.90
C LEU A 112 -0.52 4.08 -13.03
N LEU A 113 -1.34 3.24 -12.39
CA LEU A 113 -2.79 3.40 -12.38
C LEU A 113 -3.22 4.68 -11.65
N ASP A 114 -2.67 4.93 -10.45
CA ASP A 114 -2.96 6.14 -9.68
C ASP A 114 -2.52 7.41 -10.42
N ALA A 115 -1.35 7.37 -11.08
CA ALA A 115 -0.89 8.46 -11.94
C ALA A 115 -1.84 8.72 -13.11
N ALA A 116 -2.30 7.66 -13.79
CA ALA A 116 -3.24 7.76 -14.92
C ALA A 116 -4.61 8.31 -14.48
N LEU A 117 -5.10 7.91 -13.30
CA LEU A 117 -6.34 8.41 -12.71
C LEU A 117 -6.25 9.88 -12.29
N THR A 118 -5.09 10.32 -11.81
CA THR A 118 -4.86 11.74 -11.45
C THR A 118 -4.78 12.64 -12.68
N GLN A 119 -4.38 12.10 -13.83
CA GLN A 119 -4.36 12.80 -15.12
C GLN A 119 -5.70 12.72 -15.87
N ALA A 120 -6.77 12.19 -15.25
CA ALA A 120 -8.05 11.86 -15.91
C ALA A 120 -8.89 13.02 -16.45
N ASP A 121 -8.46 14.26 -16.28
CA ASP A 121 -9.11 15.46 -16.82
C ASP A 121 -8.91 15.66 -18.34
N SER A 122 -8.30 14.70 -19.05
CA SER A 122 -8.08 14.77 -20.51
C SER A 122 -8.59 13.53 -21.25
N ASP A 123 -9.06 13.68 -22.48
CA ASP A 123 -9.58 12.57 -23.31
C ASP A 123 -8.56 11.44 -23.57
N GLN A 124 -7.26 11.65 -23.31
CA GLN A 124 -6.21 10.64 -23.40
C GLN A 124 -6.19 9.65 -22.22
N SER A 125 -6.91 9.95 -21.14
CA SER A 125 -6.71 9.26 -19.86
C SER A 125 -7.41 7.91 -19.78
N ALA A 126 -8.48 7.68 -20.55
CA ALA A 126 -9.16 6.38 -20.58
C ALA A 126 -8.29 5.25 -21.16
N HIS A 127 -7.37 5.57 -22.08
CA HIS A 127 -6.43 4.59 -22.63
C HIS A 127 -5.32 4.26 -21.63
N LEU A 128 -4.75 5.27 -20.97
CA LEU A 128 -3.71 5.09 -19.95
C LEU A 128 -4.22 4.30 -18.73
N VAL A 129 -5.45 4.60 -18.28
CA VAL A 129 -6.11 3.87 -17.19
C VAL A 129 -6.32 2.40 -17.57
N ARG A 130 -6.75 2.11 -18.81
CA ARG A 130 -6.89 0.73 -19.30
C ARG A 130 -5.56 0.00 -19.35
N GLN A 131 -4.52 0.61 -19.90
CA GLN A 131 -3.18 0.00 -19.96
C GLN A 131 -2.61 -0.28 -18.57
N ALA A 132 -2.74 0.65 -17.62
CA ALA A 132 -2.29 0.45 -16.26
C ALA A 132 -3.08 -0.66 -15.55
N ARG A 133 -4.40 -0.73 -15.77
CA ARG A 133 -5.26 -1.81 -15.27
C ARG A 133 -4.85 -3.17 -15.82
N ASP A 134 -4.59 -3.28 -17.12
CA ASP A 134 -4.19 -4.54 -17.76
C ASP A 134 -2.83 -5.01 -17.24
N LEU A 135 -1.92 -4.08 -16.95
CA LEU A 135 -0.63 -4.39 -16.31
C LEU A 135 -0.82 -4.94 -14.89
N VAL A 136 -1.72 -4.36 -14.09
CA VAL A 136 -2.07 -4.88 -12.75
C VAL A 136 -2.61 -6.31 -12.86
N LEU A 137 -3.57 -6.55 -13.76
CA LEU A 137 -4.17 -7.87 -13.98
C LEU A 137 -3.12 -8.90 -14.41
N HIS A 138 -2.23 -8.54 -15.34
CA HIS A 138 -1.16 -9.42 -15.79
C HIS A 138 -0.20 -9.83 -14.66
N VAL A 139 0.17 -8.89 -13.79
CA VAL A 139 1.04 -9.21 -12.64
C VAL A 139 0.32 -10.10 -11.62
N LEU A 140 -0.98 -9.89 -11.42
CA LEU A 140 -1.79 -10.75 -10.56
C LEU A 140 -1.89 -12.18 -11.12
N GLU A 141 -2.07 -12.34 -12.43
CA GLU A 141 -2.05 -13.66 -13.08
C GLU A 141 -0.72 -14.39 -12.86
N LEU A 142 0.41 -13.68 -12.97
CA LEU A 142 1.75 -14.23 -12.71
C LEU A 142 1.97 -14.64 -11.24
N GLU A 143 1.21 -14.07 -10.30
CA GLU A 143 1.17 -14.48 -8.89
C GLU A 143 0.23 -15.67 -8.62
N GLY A 144 -0.44 -16.19 -9.66
CA GLY A 144 -1.47 -17.22 -9.52
C GLY A 144 -2.79 -16.70 -8.98
N CYS A 145 -3.00 -15.37 -8.97
CA CYS A 145 -4.30 -14.75 -8.76
C CYS A 145 -5.05 -14.78 -10.09
N ILE A 146 -5.52 -15.97 -10.48
CA ILE A 146 -6.23 -16.18 -11.75
C ILE A 146 -7.66 -15.62 -11.59
N GLY A 147 -8.02 -14.66 -12.45
CA GLY A 147 -9.38 -14.14 -12.60
C GLY A 147 -10.30 -15.07 -13.38
N GLY A 148 -10.36 -16.34 -13.01
CA GLY A 148 -11.27 -17.34 -13.58
C GLY A 148 -11.86 -18.19 -12.47
N ASP A 149 -13.21 -18.27 -12.44
CA ASP A 149 -14.05 -19.04 -11.51
C ASP A 149 -13.37 -19.41 -10.19
N VAL A 150 -13.33 -18.46 -9.26
CA VAL A 150 -12.71 -18.61 -7.94
C VAL A 150 -13.32 -19.83 -7.24
N PRO A 151 -12.58 -20.93 -7.03
CA PRO A 151 -13.08 -22.03 -6.24
C PRO A 151 -13.28 -21.54 -4.81
N ILE A 152 -14.46 -21.81 -4.24
CA ILE A 152 -14.77 -21.56 -2.84
C ILE A 152 -13.65 -22.16 -1.99
N SER A 153 -12.86 -21.31 -1.34
CA SER A 153 -11.74 -21.77 -0.54
C SER A 153 -12.24 -22.21 0.84
N PRO A 154 -11.87 -23.41 1.33
CA PRO A 154 -12.24 -23.83 2.68
C PRO A 154 -11.66 -22.86 3.70
N TRP A 155 -12.48 -22.41 4.67
CA TRP A 155 -12.15 -21.38 5.66
C TRP A 155 -10.76 -21.49 6.32
N PRO A 156 -10.23 -22.68 6.65
CA PRO A 156 -8.89 -22.79 7.24
C PRO A 156 -7.75 -22.27 6.36
N GLN A 157 -7.94 -22.25 5.03
CA GLN A 157 -6.90 -21.90 4.04
C GLN A 157 -7.12 -20.54 3.40
N ALA A 158 -8.31 -19.95 3.57
CA ALA A 158 -8.68 -18.68 2.94
C ALA A 158 -7.75 -17.51 3.32
N LYS A 159 -7.35 -16.74 2.32
CA LYS A 159 -6.53 -15.53 2.42
C LYS A 159 -7.40 -14.29 2.13
N PRO A 160 -6.96 -13.10 2.56
CA PRO A 160 -7.59 -11.87 2.09
C PRO A 160 -7.65 -11.83 0.56
N GLY A 161 -8.83 -11.52 0.01
CA GLY A 161 -9.13 -11.59 -1.42
C GLY A 161 -9.92 -12.83 -1.84
N ASP A 162 -9.80 -13.95 -1.11
CA ASP A 162 -10.50 -15.19 -1.44
C ASP A 162 -12.01 -15.06 -1.20
N ILE A 163 -12.79 -15.82 -1.97
CA ILE A 163 -14.22 -16.01 -1.72
C ILE A 163 -14.43 -17.26 -0.88
N VAL A 164 -15.19 -17.11 0.20
CA VAL A 164 -15.60 -18.17 1.13
C VAL A 164 -17.11 -18.19 1.25
N GLY A 165 -17.67 -19.31 1.71
CA GLY A 165 -19.12 -19.49 1.84
C GLY A 165 -19.67 -20.51 0.85
N ASP A 166 -20.98 -20.72 0.85
CA ASP A 166 -21.65 -21.73 0.04
C ASP A 166 -22.85 -21.10 -0.71
N ASP A 167 -23.76 -21.94 -1.21
CA ASP A 167 -24.95 -21.52 -1.93
C ASP A 167 -25.92 -20.67 -1.09
N GLN A 168 -25.72 -20.59 0.23
CA GLN A 168 -26.50 -19.76 1.14
C GLN A 168 -25.89 -18.36 1.35
N GLY A 169 -24.66 -18.12 0.88
CA GLY A 169 -24.02 -16.81 0.94
C GLY A 169 -22.53 -16.87 0.68
N ARG A 170 -22.06 -16.04 -0.25
CA ARG A 170 -20.64 -15.88 -0.58
C ARG A 170 -20.10 -14.59 -0.01
N PHE A 171 -18.86 -14.66 0.49
CA PHE A 171 -18.19 -13.54 1.11
C PHE A 171 -16.75 -13.44 0.63
N GLN A 172 -16.32 -12.24 0.28
CA GLN A 172 -14.93 -11.93 0.05
C GLN A 172 -14.24 -11.68 1.39
N VAL A 173 -13.09 -12.31 1.60
CA VAL A 173 -12.29 -12.12 2.80
C VAL A 173 -11.55 -10.79 2.73
N ILE A 174 -11.88 -9.83 3.58
CA ILE A 174 -11.18 -8.53 3.65
C ILE A 174 -9.96 -8.62 4.55
N ALA A 175 -10.10 -9.26 5.70
CA ALA A 175 -9.01 -9.43 6.67
C ALA A 175 -9.26 -10.61 7.60
N ARG A 176 -8.18 -11.24 8.09
CA ARG A 176 -8.22 -12.37 9.03
C ARG A 176 -7.22 -12.21 10.17
N LYS A 177 -7.30 -13.08 11.18
CA LYS A 177 -6.38 -13.15 12.32
C LYS A 177 -6.25 -11.82 13.08
N LEU A 178 -7.28 -10.99 13.02
CA LEU A 178 -7.29 -9.69 13.70
C LEU A 178 -7.38 -9.92 15.20
N ARG A 179 -6.47 -9.30 15.95
CA ARG A 179 -6.49 -9.24 17.43
C ARG A 179 -5.99 -7.88 17.88
N PRO A 180 -6.67 -7.15 18.79
CA PRO A 180 -7.97 -7.46 19.43
C PRO A 180 -9.19 -7.11 18.55
N LYS A 181 -10.43 -7.43 19.00
CA LYS A 181 -11.69 -7.24 18.22
C LYS A 181 -11.88 -5.84 17.67
N TRP A 182 -11.37 -4.82 18.37
CA TRP A 182 -11.47 -3.43 17.92
C TRP A 182 -10.77 -3.19 16.57
N ARG A 183 -9.76 -4.00 16.19
CA ARG A 183 -9.14 -3.93 14.86
C ARG A 183 -10.10 -4.30 13.74
N ALA A 184 -10.96 -5.31 13.98
CA ALA A 184 -12.02 -5.66 13.03
C ALA A 184 -13.11 -4.58 12.97
N ARG A 185 -13.47 -3.98 14.12
CA ARG A 185 -14.42 -2.85 14.18
C ARG A 185 -13.96 -1.64 13.38
N ARG A 186 -12.67 -1.27 13.47
CA ARG A 186 -12.13 -0.17 12.67
C ARG A 186 -12.22 -0.39 11.16
N ILE A 187 -12.08 -1.64 10.71
CA ILE A 187 -12.23 -1.97 9.29
C ILE A 187 -13.72 -1.89 8.90
N GLN A 188 -14.62 -2.40 9.74
CA GLN A 188 -16.07 -2.29 9.53
C GLN A 188 -16.57 -0.84 9.52
N GLU A 189 -16.01 0.05 10.34
CA GLU A 189 -16.33 1.48 10.31
C GLU A 189 -16.03 2.15 8.95
N ARG A 190 -15.11 1.57 8.17
CA ARG A 190 -14.73 2.04 6.83
C ARG A 190 -15.42 1.28 5.69
N LEU A 191 -15.97 0.11 6.00
CA LEU A 191 -16.72 -0.76 5.08
C LEU A 191 -18.01 -1.19 5.80
N PRO A 192 -19.04 -0.33 5.86
CA PRO A 192 -20.26 -0.58 6.64
C PRO A 192 -20.98 -1.88 6.28
N GLU A 193 -20.91 -2.25 5.01
CA GLU A 193 -21.42 -3.49 4.41
C GLU A 193 -20.63 -4.75 4.82
N ALA A 194 -19.44 -4.60 5.40
CA ALA A 194 -18.63 -5.71 5.85
C ALA A 194 -19.09 -6.27 7.20
N GLN A 195 -18.98 -7.59 7.35
CA GLN A 195 -19.38 -8.35 8.52
C GLN A 195 -18.16 -8.83 9.31
N ILE A 196 -18.25 -8.75 10.64
CA ILE A 196 -17.20 -9.26 11.53
C ILE A 196 -17.50 -10.71 11.91
N TRP A 197 -16.56 -11.60 11.61
CA TRP A 197 -16.65 -13.03 11.88
C TRP A 197 -15.62 -13.48 12.91
N ILE A 198 -15.86 -14.62 13.56
CA ILE A 198 -14.88 -15.27 14.42
C ILE A 198 -13.96 -16.09 13.52
N ASP A 199 -12.66 -15.81 13.60
CA ASP A 199 -11.65 -16.43 12.74
C ASP A 199 -10.98 -17.62 13.41
N SER A 200 -10.65 -17.48 14.70
CA SER A 200 -10.14 -18.54 15.58
C SER A 200 -10.42 -18.15 17.03
N PRO A 201 -10.17 -19.02 18.03
CA PRO A 201 -10.30 -18.62 19.43
C PRO A 201 -9.49 -17.34 19.71
N ARG A 202 -10.20 -16.24 19.98
CA ARG A 202 -9.67 -14.88 20.19
C ARG A 202 -9.17 -14.12 18.94
N SER A 203 -9.41 -14.55 17.70
CA SER A 203 -9.25 -13.70 16.50
C SER A 203 -10.54 -13.46 15.75
N TRP A 204 -10.56 -12.37 15.00
CA TRP A 204 -11.67 -11.93 14.18
C TRP A 204 -11.26 -11.80 12.70
N ALA A 205 -12.23 -11.95 11.82
CA ALA A 205 -12.12 -11.67 10.40
C ALA A 205 -13.16 -10.62 10.00
N VAL A 206 -12.92 -9.96 8.88
CA VAL A 206 -13.87 -9.04 8.25
C VAL A 206 -14.13 -9.56 6.85
N LEU A 207 -15.41 -9.71 6.52
CA LEU A 207 -15.91 -10.35 5.31
C LEU A 207 -16.88 -9.41 4.60
N LEU A 208 -16.80 -9.30 3.28
CA LEU A 208 -17.72 -8.50 2.46
C LEU A 208 -18.67 -9.43 1.71
N PRO A 209 -20.00 -9.26 1.80
CA PRO A 209 -20.93 -10.08 1.01
C PRO A 209 -20.70 -9.85 -0.49
N VAL A 210 -20.74 -10.92 -1.27
CA VAL A 210 -20.64 -10.89 -2.73
C VAL A 210 -22.03 -11.20 -3.28
N GLU A 211 -22.61 -10.25 -4.02
CA GLU A 211 -23.88 -10.50 -4.70
C GLU A 211 -23.68 -11.56 -5.79
N MET A 212 -24.56 -12.56 -5.84
CA MET A 212 -24.58 -13.47 -6.97
C MET A 212 -25.16 -12.73 -8.16
N GLU A 213 -24.37 -12.54 -9.22
CA GLU A 213 -24.93 -12.31 -10.53
C GLU A 213 -25.82 -13.52 -10.86
N THR A 214 -27.12 -13.32 -10.76
CA THR A 214 -28.11 -14.27 -11.27
C THR A 214 -28.00 -14.18 -12.78
N GLN A 215 -27.23 -15.08 -13.39
CA GLN A 215 -27.25 -15.22 -14.84
C GLN A 215 -28.68 -15.59 -15.28
N PRO A 216 -29.23 -14.93 -16.31
CA PRO A 216 -30.55 -15.24 -16.86
C PRO A 216 -30.62 -16.60 -17.56
#